data_AF-A0A1V6BUF3-F1
#
_entry.id   AF-A0A1V6BUF3-F1
#
_cell.length_a   1.000
_cell.length_b   1.000
_cell.length_c   1.000
_cell.angle_alpha   90.00
_cell.angle_beta   90.00
_cell.angle_gamma   90.00
#
_symmetry.space_group_name_H-M   'P 1'
#
loop_
_entity.id
_entity.type
_entity.pdbx_description
1 polymer ?
#
loop_
_entity_poly.entity_id
_entity_poly.type
_entity_poly.pdbx_seq_one_letter_code
_entity_poly.pdbx_strand_id
1 'polypeptide(L)'
;MKKIAVLIFALTVSLLNSFDGLTDKPGSHIEITKDVLRNLFNADFGEVVKINKNIIYGIEYYEVKDKRYSDVLAYASRDIDLYYFSGVVQHAQTAPYDINKEYSKEKLIKMKNESISNYVAYIQTEMKKVDDLFEKGELYWGYYSLGFVLHSFQDLFAHHGMTNEMHSYFSKNGANPDYDKTSIDNCRANTKYFFNRLDRFLSAKNIDKFRSNLNSPVSENYGEKEVKKFLKRGKDIYLYGPIFLFFTNSSKKAIKYYDEIKWNVEEVVSAIYEQSE
;
A
#
# COMPACT_ATOMS: atom_id res chain seq x y z
N MET A 1 -1.91 24.53 -30.11
CA MET A 1 -2.70 25.10 -28.99
C MET A 1 -3.75 24.14 -28.44
N LYS A 2 -4.68 23.57 -29.23
CA LYS A 2 -5.70 22.62 -28.71
C LYS A 2 -5.13 21.38 -27.97
N LYS A 3 -4.03 20.78 -28.45
CA LYS A 3 -3.38 19.63 -27.78
C LYS A 3 -2.74 20.00 -26.43
N ILE A 4 -2.22 21.21 -26.29
CA ILE A 4 -1.62 21.71 -25.04
C ILE A 4 -2.72 22.06 -24.03
N ALA A 5 -3.83 22.64 -24.48
CA ALA A 5 -4.98 22.93 -23.63
C ALA A 5 -5.66 21.65 -23.11
N VAL A 6 -5.75 20.57 -23.91
CA VAL A 6 -6.25 19.26 -23.44
C VAL A 6 -5.28 18.61 -22.44
N LEU A 7 -3.97 18.74 -22.64
CA LEU A 7 -2.97 18.25 -21.69
C LEU A 7 -3.03 19.02 -20.36
N ILE A 8 -3.16 20.35 -20.41
CA ILE A 8 -3.34 21.20 -19.22
C ILE A 8 -4.68 20.89 -18.54
N PHE A 9 -5.77 20.69 -19.30
CA PHE A 9 -7.07 20.34 -18.74
C PHE A 9 -7.07 18.96 -18.08
N ALA A 10 -6.43 17.96 -18.70
CA ALA A 10 -6.21 16.64 -18.10
C ALA A 10 -5.37 16.73 -16.82
N LEU A 11 -4.29 17.52 -16.84
CA LEU A 11 -3.45 17.81 -15.66
C LEU A 11 -4.17 18.58 -14.56
N THR A 12 -5.19 19.39 -14.90
CA THR A 12 -6.03 20.08 -13.90
C THR A 12 -7.14 19.19 -13.34
N VAL A 13 -7.61 18.18 -14.08
CA VAL A 13 -8.60 17.21 -13.57
C VAL A 13 -7.91 16.16 -12.69
N SER A 14 -6.64 15.83 -12.92
CA SER A 14 -5.83 15.03 -11.98
C SER A 14 -5.54 15.73 -10.65
N LEU A 15 -5.79 17.05 -10.53
CA LEU A 15 -5.72 17.77 -9.24
C LEU A 15 -6.77 17.32 -8.23
N LEU A 16 -7.87 16.68 -8.70
CA LEU A 16 -9.02 16.33 -7.87
C LEU A 16 -8.97 14.90 -7.31
N ASN A 17 -8.03 14.06 -7.77
CA ASN A 17 -7.88 12.69 -7.29
C ASN A 17 -6.48 12.53 -6.70
N SER A 18 -6.36 12.65 -5.38
CA SER A 18 -5.15 12.18 -4.69
C SER A 18 -5.05 10.67 -4.88
N PHE A 19 -3.90 10.17 -5.31
CA PHE A 19 -3.58 8.72 -5.34
C PHE A 19 -3.35 8.14 -3.94
N ASP A 20 -3.81 8.79 -2.88
CA ASP A 20 -3.83 8.14 -1.56
C ASP A 20 -4.89 7.04 -1.64
N GLY A 21 -4.46 5.77 -1.56
CA GLY A 21 -5.34 4.63 -1.32
C GLY A 21 -5.95 4.70 0.09
N LEU A 22 -7.15 4.15 0.28
CA LEU A 22 -7.83 3.99 1.59
C LEU A 22 -8.06 5.27 2.44
N THR A 23 -8.79 6.31 1.98
CA THR A 23 -8.84 7.63 2.66
C THR A 23 -10.21 8.06 3.21
N ASP A 24 -10.23 8.56 4.45
CA ASP A 24 -11.16 9.61 4.91
C ASP A 24 -10.50 11.00 4.99
N LYS A 25 -9.16 11.05 4.84
CA LYS A 25 -8.27 12.23 4.79
C LYS A 25 -6.98 11.89 4.03
N PRO A 26 -6.24 12.87 3.46
CA PRO A 26 -4.91 12.65 2.89
C PRO A 26 -3.96 11.94 3.86
N GLY A 27 -3.12 11.04 3.35
CA GLY A 27 -2.12 10.29 4.13
C GLY A 27 -2.71 9.17 5.00
N SER A 28 -3.80 8.54 4.60
CA SER A 28 -4.52 7.55 5.39
C SER A 28 -3.72 6.32 5.81
N HIS A 29 -2.90 5.73 4.94
CA HIS A 29 -1.97 4.65 5.34
C HIS A 29 -1.07 5.10 6.49
N ILE A 30 -0.53 6.32 6.39
CA ILE A 30 0.34 6.92 7.40
C ILE A 30 -0.45 7.11 8.70
N GLU A 31 -1.63 7.72 8.65
CA GLU A 31 -2.42 8.04 9.85
C GLU A 31 -2.98 6.79 10.53
N ILE A 32 -3.51 5.81 9.78
CA ILE A 32 -3.92 4.50 10.32
C ILE A 32 -2.74 3.84 11.04
N THR A 33 -1.56 3.87 10.42
CA THR A 33 -0.34 3.31 11.01
C THR A 33 0.07 4.05 12.28
N LYS A 34 0.10 5.40 12.25
CA LYS A 34 0.42 6.21 13.43
C LYS A 34 -0.52 5.93 14.58
N ASP A 35 -1.83 5.91 14.33
CA ASP A 35 -2.84 5.70 15.37
C ASP A 35 -2.71 4.32 16.01
N VAL A 36 -2.48 3.27 15.21
CA VAL A 36 -2.27 1.92 15.75
C VAL A 36 -0.97 1.85 16.56
N LEU A 37 0.13 2.44 16.06
CA LEU A 37 1.40 2.48 16.78
C LEU A 37 1.31 3.24 18.11
N ARG A 38 0.62 4.39 18.15
CA ARG A 38 0.33 5.14 19.39
C ARG A 38 -0.41 4.26 20.39
N ASN A 39 -1.48 3.61 19.93
CA ASN A 39 -2.38 2.84 20.78
C ASN A 39 -1.76 1.53 21.30
N LEU A 40 -0.94 0.85 20.51
CA LEU A 40 -0.35 -0.43 20.89
C LEU A 40 1.00 -0.30 21.60
N PHE A 41 1.82 0.67 21.20
CA PHE A 41 3.21 0.74 21.62
C PHE A 41 3.58 2.06 22.30
N ASN A 42 2.61 2.96 22.53
CA ASN A 42 2.86 4.32 23.00
C ASN A 42 3.93 5.00 22.15
N ALA A 43 3.79 4.87 20.82
CA ALA A 43 4.75 5.41 19.88
C ALA A 43 4.70 6.93 19.82
N ASP A 44 5.86 7.56 19.92
CA ASP A 44 6.05 8.99 19.68
C ASP A 44 6.30 9.25 18.20
N PHE A 45 5.98 10.45 17.72
CA PHE A 45 6.26 10.88 16.35
C PHE A 45 6.93 12.24 16.36
N GLY A 46 7.79 12.48 15.37
CA GLY A 46 8.38 13.79 15.16
C GLY A 46 7.35 14.85 14.75
N GLU A 47 7.77 16.11 14.81
CA GLU A 47 6.94 17.25 14.42
C GLU A 47 6.99 17.43 12.90
N VAL A 48 5.83 17.45 12.23
CA VAL A 48 5.75 17.82 10.81
C VAL A 48 5.96 19.33 10.69
N VAL A 49 7.13 19.73 10.20
CA VAL A 49 7.49 21.15 10.03
C VAL A 49 7.14 21.67 8.64
N LYS A 50 6.96 20.77 7.66
CA LYS A 50 6.58 21.15 6.30
C LYS A 50 5.84 20.03 5.59
N ILE A 51 4.82 20.41 4.80
CA ILE A 51 4.12 19.53 3.86
C ILE A 51 4.35 20.09 2.45
N ASN A 52 4.98 19.30 1.59
CA ASN A 52 5.16 19.63 0.17
C ASN A 52 4.24 18.72 -0.65
N LYS A 53 3.26 19.31 -1.35
CA LYS A 53 2.35 18.54 -2.21
C LYS A 53 2.84 18.58 -3.65
N ASN A 54 3.06 17.42 -4.27
CA ASN A 54 3.25 17.35 -5.72
C ASN A 54 1.89 17.54 -6.39
N ILE A 55 1.69 18.72 -6.97
CA ILE A 55 0.44 19.15 -7.57
C ILE A 55 -0.05 18.19 -8.66
N ILE A 56 0.84 17.56 -9.43
CA ILE A 56 0.44 16.71 -10.57
C ILE A 56 -0.20 15.40 -10.10
N TYR A 57 0.25 14.88 -8.97
CA TYR A 57 -0.12 13.55 -8.47
C TYR A 57 -0.83 13.59 -7.12
N GLY A 58 -1.03 14.78 -6.54
CA GLY A 58 -1.65 14.95 -5.23
C GLY A 58 -0.85 14.37 -4.05
N ILE A 59 0.36 13.85 -4.27
CA ILE A 59 1.18 13.19 -3.25
C ILE A 59 1.74 14.21 -2.27
N GLU A 60 1.59 13.97 -0.97
CA GLU A 60 2.17 14.77 0.09
C GLU A 60 3.52 14.21 0.56
N TYR A 61 4.51 15.09 0.68
CA TYR A 61 5.82 14.81 1.27
C TYR A 61 5.98 15.60 2.55
N TYR A 62 6.39 14.93 3.62
CA TYR A 62 6.48 15.49 4.94
C TYR A 62 7.94 15.70 5.33
N GLU A 63 8.26 16.90 5.79
CA GLU A 63 9.51 17.19 6.49
C GLU A 63 9.23 17.04 7.98
N VAL A 64 9.95 16.12 8.63
CA VAL A 64 9.72 15.75 10.02
C VAL A 64 10.95 16.08 10.84
N LYS A 65 10.78 16.97 11.82
CA LYS A 65 11.78 17.31 12.82
C LYS A 65 11.71 16.29 13.97
N ASP A 66 12.86 16.00 14.58
CA ASP A 66 12.99 15.04 15.69
C ASP A 66 12.43 13.65 15.30
N LYS A 67 12.71 13.24 14.05
CA LYS A 67 12.24 12.01 13.42
C LYS A 67 12.62 10.77 14.24
N ARG A 68 11.69 9.82 14.34
CA ARG A 68 11.83 8.53 15.05
C ARG A 68 11.63 7.35 14.12
N TYR A 69 11.93 6.13 14.58
CA TYR A 69 11.73 4.93 13.76
C TYR A 69 10.24 4.63 13.50
N SER A 70 9.36 5.03 14.41
CA SER A 70 7.90 5.08 14.21
C SER A 70 7.52 5.94 12.99
N ASP A 71 8.15 7.10 12.78
CA ASP A 71 7.96 7.93 11.59
C ASP A 71 8.42 7.18 10.34
N VAL A 72 9.61 6.55 10.37
CA VAL A 72 10.13 5.79 9.23
C VAL A 72 9.11 4.73 8.77
N LEU A 73 8.56 3.95 9.70
CA LEU A 73 7.55 2.95 9.39
C LEU A 73 6.27 3.59 8.84
N ALA A 74 5.71 4.57 9.55
CA ALA A 74 4.45 5.20 9.17
C ALA A 74 4.54 5.84 7.78
N TYR A 75 5.58 6.62 7.49
CA TYR A 75 5.72 7.27 6.18
C TYR A 75 6.03 6.26 5.05
N ALA A 76 6.75 5.18 5.34
CA ALA A 76 7.01 4.14 4.35
C ALA A 76 5.73 3.37 3.94
N SER A 77 4.68 3.37 4.77
CA SER A 77 3.37 2.76 4.42
C SER A 77 2.61 3.44 3.27
N ARG A 78 3.10 4.58 2.78
CA ARG A 78 2.60 5.21 1.54
C ARG A 78 3.56 4.99 0.37
N ASP A 79 4.81 4.65 0.63
CA ASP A 79 5.84 4.65 -0.42
C ASP A 79 5.65 3.51 -1.45
N ILE A 80 4.83 2.49 -1.16
CA ILE A 80 4.39 1.54 -2.21
C ILE A 80 3.69 2.27 -3.35
N ASP A 81 2.72 3.16 -3.07
CA ASP A 81 2.03 3.95 -4.09
C ASP A 81 2.98 4.80 -4.92
N LEU A 82 4.17 5.09 -4.41
CA LEU A 82 5.15 5.92 -5.12
C LEU A 82 6.07 5.10 -6.01
N TYR A 83 6.56 3.98 -5.49
CA TYR A 83 7.64 3.21 -6.11
C TYR A 83 7.14 1.95 -6.82
N TYR A 84 5.99 1.40 -6.44
CA TYR A 84 5.43 0.14 -6.94
C TYR A 84 3.96 0.29 -7.35
N PHE A 85 3.56 1.47 -7.80
CA PHE A 85 2.20 1.78 -8.24
C PHE A 85 1.68 0.83 -9.33
N SER A 86 2.57 0.37 -10.22
CA SER A 86 2.22 -0.59 -11.27
C SER A 86 2.03 -2.04 -10.78
N GLY A 87 2.41 -2.31 -9.53
CA GLY A 87 2.52 -3.63 -8.95
C GLY A 87 1.20 -4.13 -8.37
N VAL A 88 0.47 -4.97 -9.12
CA VAL A 88 -0.83 -5.50 -8.66
C VAL A 88 -0.72 -6.31 -7.36
N VAL A 89 0.37 -7.05 -7.17
CA VAL A 89 0.58 -7.85 -5.95
C VAL A 89 0.80 -6.94 -4.75
N GLN A 90 1.55 -5.84 -4.92
CA GLN A 90 1.82 -4.87 -3.86
C GLN A 90 0.55 -4.14 -3.40
N HIS A 91 -0.49 -4.13 -4.22
CA HIS A 91 -1.78 -3.49 -3.94
C HIS A 91 -2.92 -4.49 -3.66
N ALA A 92 -2.62 -5.77 -3.40
CA ALA A 92 -3.65 -6.80 -3.16
C ALA A 92 -4.71 -6.90 -4.29
N GLN A 93 -4.25 -6.80 -5.54
CA GLN A 93 -5.07 -6.81 -6.75
C GLN A 93 -4.82 -8.06 -7.61
N THR A 94 -5.80 -8.38 -8.45
CA THR A 94 -5.66 -9.38 -9.52
C THR A 94 -5.17 -8.70 -10.80
N ALA A 95 -4.29 -9.37 -11.54
CA ALA A 95 -3.82 -8.89 -12.84
C ALA A 95 -4.98 -8.62 -13.82
N PRO A 96 -4.86 -7.61 -14.70
CA PRO A 96 -5.91 -7.28 -15.66
C PRO A 96 -6.14 -8.41 -16.66
N TYR A 97 -7.38 -8.50 -17.16
CA TYR A 97 -7.78 -9.43 -18.21
C TYR A 97 -8.60 -8.73 -19.30
N ASP A 98 -8.76 -9.36 -20.45
CA ASP A 98 -9.49 -8.76 -21.58
C ASP A 98 -10.99 -8.73 -21.28
N ILE A 99 -11.51 -7.53 -20.99
CA ILE A 99 -12.92 -7.32 -20.65
C ILE A 99 -13.90 -7.63 -21.81
N ASN A 100 -13.40 -7.84 -23.04
CA ASN A 100 -14.22 -8.23 -24.19
C ASN A 100 -14.25 -9.74 -24.41
N LYS A 101 -13.44 -10.51 -23.65
CA LYS A 101 -13.38 -11.95 -23.74
C LYS A 101 -14.29 -12.60 -22.70
N GLU A 102 -14.94 -13.69 -23.10
CA GLU A 102 -15.66 -14.58 -22.19
C GLU A 102 -14.68 -15.53 -21.49
N TYR A 103 -14.79 -15.62 -20.16
CA TYR A 103 -13.99 -16.53 -19.34
C TYR A 103 -14.90 -17.57 -18.69
N SER A 104 -14.43 -18.82 -18.63
CA SER A 104 -15.13 -19.86 -17.86
C SER A 104 -14.93 -19.65 -16.36
N LYS A 105 -15.85 -20.17 -15.55
CA LYS A 105 -15.77 -20.08 -14.09
C LYS A 105 -14.48 -20.70 -13.55
N GLU A 106 -14.04 -21.82 -14.11
CA GLU A 106 -12.81 -22.51 -13.73
C GLU A 106 -11.59 -21.62 -13.98
N LYS A 107 -11.57 -20.87 -15.09
CA LYS A 107 -10.48 -19.95 -15.41
C LYS A 107 -10.44 -18.77 -14.44
N LEU A 108 -11.59 -18.22 -14.06
CA LEU A 108 -11.71 -17.13 -13.08
C LEU A 108 -11.25 -17.57 -11.69
N ILE A 109 -11.68 -18.76 -11.23
CA ILE A 109 -11.24 -19.35 -9.96
C ILE A 109 -9.72 -19.56 -9.97
N LYS A 110 -9.17 -20.08 -11.07
CA LYS A 110 -7.72 -20.25 -11.21
C LYS A 110 -6.97 -18.91 -11.09
N MET A 111 -7.43 -17.87 -11.79
CA MET A 111 -6.82 -16.53 -11.73
C MET A 111 -6.88 -15.94 -10.31
N LYS A 112 -8.01 -16.09 -9.62
CA LYS A 112 -8.16 -15.70 -8.22
C LYS A 112 -7.14 -16.39 -7.33
N ASN A 113 -7.09 -17.72 -7.39
CA ASN A 113 -6.21 -18.52 -6.53
C ASN A 113 -4.72 -18.25 -6.81
N GLU A 114 -4.35 -18.08 -8.09
CA GLU A 114 -2.98 -17.68 -8.47
C GLU A 114 -2.62 -16.30 -7.89
N SER A 115 -3.55 -15.34 -7.93
CA SER A 115 -3.29 -13.99 -7.42
C SER A 115 -3.20 -13.96 -5.90
N ILE A 116 -4.08 -14.68 -5.20
CA ILE A 116 -4.00 -14.86 -3.73
C ILE A 116 -2.67 -15.52 -3.34
N SER A 117 -2.28 -16.59 -4.03
CA SER A 117 -1.02 -17.30 -3.75
C SER A 117 0.20 -16.40 -3.94
N ASN A 118 0.23 -15.61 -5.02
CA ASN A 118 1.30 -14.64 -5.26
C ASN A 118 1.35 -13.55 -4.19
N TYR A 119 0.18 -13.07 -3.74
CA TYR A 119 0.06 -12.07 -2.68
C TYR A 119 0.55 -12.57 -1.33
N VAL A 120 0.11 -13.76 -0.91
CA VAL A 120 0.57 -14.41 0.34
C VAL A 120 2.09 -14.62 0.29
N ALA A 121 2.60 -15.18 -0.81
CA ALA A 121 4.02 -15.42 -0.97
C ALA A 121 4.84 -14.11 -0.94
N TYR A 122 4.31 -13.02 -1.52
CA TYR A 122 4.92 -11.70 -1.45
C TYR A 122 5.03 -11.20 0.00
N ILE A 123 3.92 -11.17 0.75
CA ILE A 123 3.92 -10.71 2.15
C ILE A 123 4.92 -11.52 2.98
N GLN A 124 4.88 -12.85 2.89
CA GLN A 124 5.79 -13.73 3.64
C GLN A 124 7.26 -13.51 3.26
N THR A 125 7.54 -13.35 1.97
CA THR A 125 8.90 -13.10 1.48
C THR A 125 9.44 -11.75 1.96
N GLU A 126 8.62 -10.69 1.89
CA GLU A 126 9.04 -9.37 2.35
C GLU A 126 9.17 -9.33 3.88
N MET A 127 8.29 -9.99 4.64
CA MET A 127 8.43 -10.09 6.09
C MET A 127 9.70 -10.83 6.52
N LYS A 128 10.15 -11.84 5.77
CA LYS A 128 11.45 -12.47 5.98
C LYS A 128 12.60 -11.47 5.79
N LYS A 129 12.53 -10.62 4.76
CA LYS A 129 13.54 -9.56 4.55
C LYS A 129 13.53 -8.54 5.68
N VAL A 130 12.36 -8.21 6.23
CA VAL A 130 12.25 -7.34 7.42
C VAL A 130 13.02 -7.97 8.59
N ASP A 131 12.79 -9.25 8.89
CA ASP A 131 13.51 -9.95 9.96
C ASP A 131 15.02 -9.97 9.73
N ASP A 132 15.47 -10.26 8.51
CA ASP A 132 16.89 -10.24 8.12
C ASP A 132 17.54 -8.86 8.32
N LEU A 133 16.81 -7.77 8.04
CA LEU A 133 17.29 -6.40 8.23
C LEU A 133 17.43 -6.05 9.72
N PHE A 134 16.44 -6.44 10.54
CA PHE A 134 16.55 -6.30 11.99
C PHE A 134 17.69 -7.14 12.55
N GLU A 135 17.90 -8.36 12.04
CA GLU A 135 18.99 -9.23 12.46
C GLU A 135 20.36 -8.56 12.26
N LYS A 136 20.58 -8.00 11.06
CA LYS A 136 21.80 -7.27 10.67
C LYS A 136 21.99 -5.92 11.37
N GLY A 137 20.98 -5.45 12.12
CA GLY A 137 21.01 -4.14 12.77
C GLY A 137 20.77 -2.97 11.80
N GLU A 138 20.26 -3.23 10.60
CA GLU A 138 19.87 -2.21 9.63
C GLU A 138 18.50 -1.64 9.98
N LEU A 139 18.39 -1.02 11.17
CA LEU A 139 17.11 -0.63 11.78
C LEU A 139 16.28 0.23 10.83
N TYR A 140 16.85 1.29 10.25
CA TYR A 140 16.12 2.17 9.34
C TYR A 140 15.42 1.38 8.24
N TRP A 141 16.16 0.50 7.56
CA TRP A 141 15.62 -0.28 6.45
C TRP A 141 14.67 -1.37 6.93
N GLY A 142 14.85 -1.91 8.14
CA GLY A 142 13.89 -2.80 8.80
C GLY A 142 12.53 -2.12 9.00
N TYR A 143 12.49 -0.94 9.62
CA TYR A 143 11.25 -0.17 9.80
C TYR A 143 10.65 0.29 8.46
N TYR A 144 11.50 0.76 7.54
CA TYR A 144 11.05 1.19 6.22
C TYR A 144 10.39 0.04 5.45
N SER A 145 11.03 -1.14 5.44
CA SER A 145 10.50 -2.33 4.76
C SER A 145 9.24 -2.86 5.44
N LEU A 146 9.14 -2.76 6.77
CA LEU A 146 7.93 -3.12 7.50
C LEU A 146 6.76 -2.20 7.15
N GLY A 147 7.00 -0.88 7.07
CA GLY A 147 6.00 0.07 6.59
C GLY A 147 5.56 -0.24 5.16
N PHE A 148 6.51 -0.59 4.30
CA PHE A 148 6.25 -1.03 2.93
C PHE A 148 5.30 -2.23 2.91
N VAL A 149 5.60 -3.33 3.62
CA VAL A 149 4.70 -4.51 3.68
C VAL A 149 3.34 -4.16 4.28
N LEU A 150 3.31 -3.27 5.28
CA LEU A 150 2.07 -2.87 5.93
C LEU A 150 1.10 -2.18 4.96
N HIS A 151 1.59 -1.39 4.01
CA HIS A 151 0.76 -0.84 2.93
C HIS A 151 0.01 -1.95 2.19
N SER A 152 0.75 -2.96 1.69
CA SER A 152 0.15 -4.06 0.94
C SER A 152 -0.89 -4.81 1.76
N PHE A 153 -0.65 -4.97 3.06
CA PHE A 153 -1.61 -5.57 3.98
C PHE A 153 -2.86 -4.69 4.16
N GLN A 154 -2.69 -3.37 4.27
CA GLN A 154 -3.80 -2.41 4.38
C GLN A 154 -4.67 -2.41 3.12
N ASP A 155 -4.06 -2.42 1.93
CA ASP A 155 -4.74 -2.45 0.63
C ASP A 155 -5.65 -3.66 0.43
N LEU A 156 -5.37 -4.79 1.09
CA LEU A 156 -6.23 -5.96 1.07
C LEU A 156 -7.67 -5.63 1.47
N PHE A 157 -7.88 -4.65 2.36
CA PHE A 157 -9.18 -4.28 2.90
C PHE A 157 -9.96 -3.28 2.02
N ALA A 158 -9.32 -2.63 1.05
CA ALA A 158 -10.00 -1.87 0.00
C ALA A 158 -10.19 -2.70 -1.27
N HIS A 159 -9.13 -3.36 -1.73
CA HIS A 159 -9.06 -3.89 -3.08
C HIS A 159 -9.67 -5.27 -3.22
N HIS A 160 -9.50 -6.16 -2.23
CA HIS A 160 -10.11 -7.49 -2.22
C HIS A 160 -9.85 -8.27 -3.52
N GLY A 161 -8.67 -8.08 -4.14
CA GLY A 161 -8.33 -8.73 -5.40
C GLY A 161 -8.95 -8.13 -6.66
N MET A 162 -9.62 -6.99 -6.59
CA MET A 162 -10.15 -6.32 -7.78
C MET A 162 -9.02 -5.96 -8.75
N THR A 163 -9.33 -5.86 -10.05
CA THR A 163 -8.36 -5.33 -11.02
C THR A 163 -8.37 -3.80 -11.01
N ASN A 164 -7.36 -3.18 -11.61
CA ASN A 164 -7.34 -1.72 -11.79
C ASN A 164 -8.54 -1.19 -12.59
N GLU A 165 -9.05 -1.94 -13.56
CA GLU A 165 -10.25 -1.58 -14.32
C GLU A 165 -11.50 -1.57 -13.44
N MET A 166 -11.61 -2.53 -12.52
CA MET A 166 -12.71 -2.57 -11.54
C MET A 166 -12.62 -1.41 -10.55
N HIS A 167 -11.42 -1.15 -10.02
CA HIS A 167 -11.16 0.01 -9.15
C HIS A 167 -11.55 1.31 -9.85
N SER A 168 -11.06 1.51 -11.08
CA SER A 168 -11.37 2.69 -11.88
C SER A 168 -12.87 2.83 -12.17
N TYR A 169 -13.57 1.72 -12.42
CA TYR A 169 -15.03 1.71 -12.58
C TYR A 169 -15.73 2.20 -11.30
N PHE A 170 -15.43 1.60 -10.14
CA PHE A 170 -16.08 1.95 -8.88
C PHE A 170 -15.79 3.40 -8.47
N SER A 171 -14.54 3.84 -8.60
CA SER A 171 -14.12 5.22 -8.35
C SER A 171 -14.88 6.25 -9.19
N LYS A 172 -15.07 6.00 -10.49
CA LYS A 172 -15.79 6.93 -11.40
C LYS A 172 -17.32 6.90 -11.23
N ASN A 173 -17.87 5.88 -10.58
CA ASN A 173 -19.30 5.75 -10.33
C ASN A 173 -19.70 6.10 -8.89
N GLY A 174 -18.83 6.78 -8.14
CA GLY A 174 -19.14 7.29 -6.80
C GLY A 174 -19.07 6.25 -5.68
N ALA A 175 -18.49 5.08 -5.95
CA ALA A 175 -18.30 3.99 -4.99
C ALA A 175 -16.81 3.68 -4.81
N ASN A 176 -15.95 4.71 -4.70
CA ASN A 176 -14.50 4.53 -4.61
C ASN A 176 -14.16 3.56 -3.46
N PRO A 177 -13.53 2.40 -3.75
CA PRO A 177 -13.14 1.42 -2.72
C PRO A 177 -12.25 2.02 -1.63
N ASP A 178 -11.45 3.02 -2.00
CA ASP A 178 -10.56 3.71 -1.06
C ASP A 178 -11.32 4.56 -0.04
N TYR A 179 -12.54 5.01 -0.35
CA TYR A 179 -13.30 5.91 0.52
C TYR A 179 -14.42 5.18 1.26
N ASP A 180 -14.50 3.85 1.14
CA ASP A 180 -15.50 3.06 1.83
C ASP A 180 -15.20 2.99 3.34
N LYS A 181 -16.15 3.48 4.14
CA LYS A 181 -15.99 3.56 5.60
C LYS A 181 -15.78 2.18 6.23
N THR A 182 -16.47 1.15 5.74
CA THR A 182 -16.35 -0.20 6.29
C THR A 182 -14.98 -0.79 5.97
N SER A 183 -14.47 -0.60 4.76
CA SER A 183 -13.09 -0.96 4.38
C SER A 183 -12.05 -0.26 5.26
N ILE A 184 -12.21 1.03 5.52
CA ILE A 184 -11.29 1.80 6.39
C ILE A 184 -11.33 1.28 7.83
N ASP A 185 -12.52 1.05 8.40
CA ASP A 185 -12.65 0.54 9.77
C ASP A 185 -12.06 -0.88 9.90
N ASN A 186 -12.28 -1.73 8.90
CA ASN A 186 -11.64 -3.05 8.81
C ASN A 186 -10.12 -2.95 8.69
N CYS A 187 -9.61 -2.01 7.88
CA CYS A 187 -8.18 -1.76 7.72
C CYS A 187 -7.53 -1.35 9.06
N ARG A 188 -8.16 -0.46 9.82
CA ARG A 188 -7.70 -0.06 11.17
C ARG A 188 -7.65 -1.25 12.13
N ALA A 189 -8.73 -2.02 12.20
CA ALA A 189 -8.82 -3.19 13.07
C ALA A 189 -7.75 -4.25 12.71
N ASN A 190 -7.55 -4.50 11.42
CA ASN A 190 -6.60 -5.50 10.95
C ASN A 190 -5.15 -5.00 10.99
N THR A 191 -4.88 -3.70 10.84
CA THR A 191 -3.55 -3.12 11.12
C THR A 191 -3.14 -3.38 12.58
N LYS A 192 -4.08 -3.22 13.52
CA LYS A 192 -3.86 -3.60 14.93
C LYS A 192 -3.58 -5.09 15.09
N TYR A 193 -4.36 -5.93 14.41
CA TYR A 193 -4.16 -7.38 14.41
C TYR A 193 -2.78 -7.77 13.86
N PHE A 194 -2.32 -7.11 12.79
CA PHE A 194 -1.03 -7.33 12.18
C PHE A 194 0.12 -7.09 13.17
N PHE A 195 0.12 -5.94 13.84
CA PHE A 195 1.14 -5.62 14.83
C PHE A 195 1.11 -6.53 16.07
N ASN A 196 -0.08 -6.96 16.50
CA ASN A 196 -0.20 -7.91 17.62
C ASN A 196 0.35 -9.30 17.30
N ARG A 197 0.49 -9.65 16.00
CA ARG A 197 1.03 -10.92 15.52
C ARG A 197 2.38 -10.78 14.82
N LEU A 198 3.08 -9.68 15.05
CA LEU A 198 4.38 -9.44 14.43
C LEU A 198 5.41 -10.53 14.80
N ASP A 199 5.24 -11.17 15.96
CA ASP A 199 6.03 -12.31 16.46
C ASP A 199 5.91 -13.58 15.59
N ARG A 200 4.91 -13.66 14.71
CA ARG A 200 4.80 -14.72 13.69
C ARG A 200 5.79 -14.55 12.55
N PHE A 201 6.31 -13.34 12.36
CA PHE A 201 7.20 -12.98 11.28
C PHE A 201 8.61 -12.66 11.74
N LEU A 202 8.74 -11.98 12.88
CA LEU A 202 10.03 -11.59 13.42
C LEU A 202 10.46 -12.54 14.53
N SER A 203 11.75 -12.86 14.57
CA SER A 203 12.33 -13.59 15.70
C SER A 203 12.12 -12.83 17.02
N ALA A 204 12.08 -13.53 18.16
CA ALA A 204 11.88 -12.89 19.46
C ALA A 204 12.87 -11.74 19.72
N LYS A 205 14.14 -11.95 19.37
CA LYS A 205 15.19 -10.91 19.45
C LYS A 205 14.88 -9.69 18.59
N ASN A 206 14.33 -9.87 17.40
CA ASN A 206 14.02 -8.78 16.49
C ASN A 206 12.70 -8.07 16.86
N ILE A 207 11.75 -8.77 17.48
CA ILE A 207 10.60 -8.14 18.16
C ILE A 207 11.07 -7.20 19.27
N ASP A 208 12.02 -7.63 20.09
CA ASP A 208 12.56 -6.77 21.15
C ASP A 208 13.31 -5.56 20.58
N LYS A 209 14.07 -5.74 19.50
CA LYS A 209 14.70 -4.62 18.77
C LYS A 209 13.67 -3.65 18.21
N PHE A 210 12.60 -4.15 17.59
CA PHE A 210 11.49 -3.33 17.10
C PHE A 210 10.86 -2.53 18.25
N ARG A 211 10.50 -3.17 19.37
CA ARG A 211 9.86 -2.46 20.49
C ARG A 211 10.78 -1.43 21.15
N SER A 212 12.04 -1.80 21.40
CA SER A 212 13.01 -0.94 22.08
C SER A 212 13.47 0.26 21.27
N ASN A 213 13.41 0.18 19.93
CA ASN A 213 13.88 1.27 19.07
C ASN A 213 12.75 2.10 18.46
N LEU A 214 11.48 1.71 18.59
CA LEU A 214 10.37 2.39 17.93
C LEU A 214 10.35 3.90 18.19
N ASN A 215 10.62 4.30 19.44
CA ASN A 215 10.66 5.70 19.88
C ASN A 215 12.04 6.35 19.81
N SER A 216 13.07 5.61 19.40
CA SER A 216 14.44 6.14 19.31
C SER A 216 14.54 7.18 18.18
N PRO A 217 15.30 8.27 18.39
CA PRO A 217 15.62 9.21 17.32
C PRO A 217 16.33 8.53 16.16
N VAL A 218 16.00 8.94 14.93
CA VAL A 218 16.66 8.48 13.71
C VAL A 218 17.70 9.51 13.31
N SER A 219 18.96 9.08 13.31
CA SER A 219 20.10 9.92 12.89
C SER A 219 20.26 9.96 11.37
N GLU A 220 19.75 8.92 10.70
CA GLU A 220 19.89 8.69 9.27
C GLU A 220 18.92 9.56 8.48
N ASN A 221 19.46 10.48 7.70
CA ASN A 221 18.68 11.31 6.77
C ASN A 221 18.75 10.73 5.35
N TYR A 222 18.13 9.56 5.15
CA TYR A 222 18.03 8.96 3.82
C TYR A 222 16.98 9.67 2.97
N GLY A 223 17.41 10.16 1.82
CA GLY A 223 16.56 10.82 0.85
C GLY A 223 16.09 9.88 -0.25
N GLU A 224 15.46 10.47 -1.26
CA GLU A 224 14.92 9.74 -2.41
C GLU A 224 15.98 8.88 -3.13
N LYS A 225 17.24 9.35 -3.19
CA LYS A 225 18.33 8.62 -3.86
C LYS A 225 18.64 7.30 -3.16
N GLU A 226 18.69 7.32 -1.83
CA GLU A 226 18.98 6.15 -1.02
C GLU A 226 17.82 5.16 -1.05
N VAL A 227 16.58 5.65 -0.98
CA VAL A 227 15.38 4.82 -1.16
C VAL A 227 15.38 4.13 -2.53
N LYS A 228 15.67 4.86 -3.61
CA LYS A 228 15.77 4.28 -4.97
C LYS A 228 16.85 3.20 -5.06
N LYS A 229 17.99 3.41 -4.40
CA LYS A 229 19.08 2.43 -4.35
C LYS A 229 18.67 1.18 -3.57
N PHE A 230 18.01 1.36 -2.43
CA PHE A 230 17.52 0.27 -1.58
C PHE A 230 16.49 -0.58 -2.32
N LEU A 231 15.45 0.05 -2.88
CA LEU A 231 14.39 -0.62 -3.64
C LEU A 231 14.84 -1.08 -5.03
N LYS A 232 16.01 -0.63 -5.51
CA LYS A 232 16.49 -0.80 -6.88
C LYS A 232 15.44 -0.35 -7.92
N ARG A 233 14.68 0.70 -7.58
CA ARG A 233 13.51 1.13 -8.35
C ARG A 233 13.30 2.65 -8.24
N GLY A 234 12.86 3.27 -9.34
CA GLY A 234 12.41 4.67 -9.37
C GLY A 234 10.95 4.81 -8.93
N LYS A 235 10.48 6.05 -8.78
CA LYS A 235 9.05 6.31 -8.54
C LYS A 235 8.27 6.03 -9.83
N ASP A 236 7.57 4.90 -9.89
CA ASP A 236 6.87 4.45 -11.10
C ASP A 236 5.47 5.08 -11.23
N ILE A 237 4.92 5.66 -10.16
CA ILE A 237 3.69 6.45 -10.18
C ILE A 237 3.72 7.58 -11.21
N TYR A 238 4.90 8.16 -11.48
CA TYR A 238 5.04 9.22 -12.47
C TYR A 238 4.76 8.76 -13.91
N LEU A 239 4.90 7.46 -14.17
CA LEU A 239 4.55 6.85 -15.44
C LEU A 239 3.16 6.20 -15.39
N TYR A 240 2.90 5.42 -14.35
CA TYR A 240 1.72 4.57 -14.28
C TYR A 240 0.49 5.25 -13.66
N GLY A 241 0.67 6.29 -12.84
CA GLY A 241 -0.43 7.12 -12.35
C GLY A 241 -1.24 7.76 -13.49
N PRO A 242 -0.60 8.44 -14.46
CA PRO A 242 -1.30 8.95 -15.64
C PRO A 242 -1.96 7.85 -16.48
N ILE A 243 -1.32 6.68 -16.61
CA ILE A 243 -1.91 5.51 -17.28
C ILE A 243 -3.20 5.11 -16.57
N PHE A 244 -3.16 5.01 -15.24
CA PHE A 244 -4.31 4.65 -14.43
C PHE A 244 -5.47 5.63 -14.58
N LEU A 245 -5.19 6.94 -14.47
CA LEU A 245 -6.23 7.98 -14.53
C LEU A 245 -6.90 8.07 -15.90
N PHE A 246 -6.11 8.08 -16.98
CA PHE A 246 -6.59 8.44 -18.31
C PHE A 246 -6.82 7.25 -19.24
N PHE A 247 -6.15 6.12 -19.01
CA PHE A 247 -6.11 5.00 -19.95
C PHE A 247 -6.66 3.69 -19.39
N THR A 248 -6.91 3.59 -18.08
CA THR A 248 -7.59 2.42 -17.51
C THR A 248 -9.07 2.40 -17.89
N ASN A 249 -9.52 1.26 -18.41
CA ASN A 249 -10.90 1.07 -18.79
C ASN A 249 -11.79 1.09 -17.53
N SER A 250 -12.92 1.79 -17.62
CA SER A 250 -13.88 1.97 -16.52
C SER A 250 -15.31 1.74 -17.02
N SER A 251 -15.48 0.81 -17.96
CA SER A 251 -16.79 0.40 -18.47
C SER A 251 -17.42 -0.66 -17.57
N LYS A 252 -18.76 -0.81 -17.65
CA LYS A 252 -19.51 -1.86 -16.94
C LYS A 252 -19.00 -3.28 -17.23
N LYS A 253 -18.34 -3.49 -18.37
CA LYS A 253 -17.74 -4.80 -18.71
C LYS A 253 -16.61 -5.19 -17.76
N ALA A 254 -15.90 -4.22 -17.17
CA ALA A 254 -14.80 -4.48 -16.24
C ALA A 254 -15.27 -5.24 -14.99
N ILE A 255 -16.46 -4.90 -14.47
CA ILE A 255 -16.99 -5.52 -13.25
C ILE A 255 -17.77 -6.82 -13.48
N LYS A 256 -17.81 -7.31 -14.73
CA LYS A 256 -18.62 -8.48 -15.09
C LYS A 256 -18.32 -9.71 -14.23
N TYR A 257 -17.05 -9.92 -13.88
CA TYR A 257 -16.58 -11.07 -13.13
C TYR A 257 -16.09 -10.70 -11.72
N TYR A 258 -16.52 -9.55 -11.20
CA TYR A 258 -16.03 -9.04 -9.92
C TYR A 258 -16.28 -10.05 -8.79
N ASP A 259 -17.49 -10.61 -8.69
CA ASP A 259 -17.85 -11.54 -7.62
C ASP A 259 -17.08 -12.87 -7.70
N GLU A 260 -16.73 -13.35 -8.90
CA GLU A 260 -15.97 -14.58 -9.08
C GLU A 260 -14.50 -14.45 -8.68
N ILE A 261 -13.90 -13.27 -8.93
CA ILE A 261 -12.48 -13.03 -8.65
C ILE A 261 -12.22 -12.35 -7.31
N LYS A 262 -13.25 -11.79 -6.66
CA LYS A 262 -13.12 -11.14 -5.35
C LYS A 262 -12.55 -12.12 -4.32
N TRP A 263 -11.59 -11.65 -3.55
CA TRP A 263 -10.92 -12.44 -2.53
C TRP A 263 -11.74 -12.44 -1.25
N ASN A 264 -11.77 -13.58 -0.57
CA ASN A 264 -12.22 -13.64 0.83
C ASN A 264 -11.08 -13.15 1.71
N VAL A 265 -11.19 -11.94 2.25
CA VAL A 265 -10.14 -11.29 3.03
C VAL A 265 -9.76 -12.11 4.27
N GLU A 266 -10.72 -12.77 4.94
CA GLU A 266 -10.43 -13.57 6.15
C GLU A 266 -9.61 -14.82 5.82
N GLU A 267 -9.88 -15.47 4.68
CA GLU A 267 -9.10 -16.59 4.18
C GLU A 267 -7.68 -16.14 3.80
N VAL A 268 -7.55 -14.99 3.11
CA VAL A 268 -6.24 -14.43 2.73
C VAL A 268 -5.43 -14.07 3.97
N VAL A 269 -6.05 -13.39 4.95
CA VAL A 269 -5.39 -13.05 6.22
C VAL A 269 -4.96 -14.32 6.94
N SER A 270 -5.78 -15.37 7.00
CA SER A 270 -5.40 -16.64 7.62
C SER A 270 -4.19 -17.26 6.92
N ALA A 271 -4.21 -17.33 5.59
CA ALA A 271 -3.12 -17.88 4.79
C ALA A 271 -1.79 -17.11 4.94
N ILE A 272 -1.84 -15.78 5.16
CA ILE A 272 -0.63 -14.97 5.44
C ILE A 272 0.12 -15.50 6.68
N TYR A 273 -0.60 -15.94 7.71
CA TYR A 273 -0.01 -16.41 8.98
C TYR A 273 0.21 -17.92 9.05
N GLU A 274 -0.28 -18.69 8.09
CA GLU A 274 0.04 -20.10 7.96
C GLU A 274 1.46 -20.22 7.42
N GLN A 275 2.41 -20.65 8.26
CA GLN A 275 3.76 -20.96 7.81
C GLN A 275 3.68 -22.19 6.91
N SER A 276 4.17 -22.10 5.68
CA SER A 276 4.55 -23.28 4.91
C SER A 276 5.74 -23.92 5.63
N GLU A 277 5.47 -24.99 6.39
CA GLU A 277 6.47 -25.84 7.03
C GLU A 277 7.58 -26.29 6.07
#